data_AF-U7NY84-F1
#
_entry.id   AF-U7NY84-F1
#
_cell.length_a   1.000
_cell.length_b   1.000
_cell.length_c   1.000
_cell.angle_alpha   90.00
_cell.angle_beta   90.00
_cell.angle_gamma   90.00
#
_symmetry.space_group_name_H-M   'P 1'
#
loop_
_entity.id
_entity.type
_entity.pdbx_description
1 polymer ?
#
loop_
_entity_poly.entity_id
_entity_poly.type
_entity_poly.pdbx_seq_one_letter_code
_entity_poly.pdbx_strand_id
1 'polypeptide(L)' 'ESTFATVRLRSKRSRNCGSRATTLAMVFKLLQSAEKRWKRIKGFSKLELVVNNVRFQDGEQVNDQSDRTAA' A
#
# COMPACT_ATOMS: atom_id res chain seq x y z
N GLU A 1 -5.87 2.26 -11.02
CA GLU A 1 -6.13 3.48 -10.22
C GLU A 1 -5.56 3.30 -8.81
N SER A 2 -4.85 4.29 -8.26
CA SER A 2 -4.23 4.24 -6.93
C SER A 2 -5.12 4.92 -5.88
N THR A 3 -5.22 4.33 -4.68
CA THR A 3 -6.00 4.85 -3.55
C THR A 3 -5.53 6.24 -3.07
N PHE A 4 -4.27 6.59 -3.31
CA PHE A 4 -3.68 7.88 -2.92
C PHE A 4 -3.50 8.84 -4.12
N ALA A 5 -4.08 8.53 -5.28
CA ALA A 5 -3.89 9.33 -6.49
C ALA A 5 -4.23 10.81 -6.29
N THR A 6 -5.35 11.11 -5.62
CA THR A 6 -5.80 12.48 -5.36
C THR A 6 -4.86 13.23 -4.43
N VAL A 7 -4.37 12.57 -3.37
CA VAL A 7 -3.37 13.15 -2.46
C VAL A 7 -2.12 13.48 -3.25
N ARG A 8 -1.59 12.53 -4.01
CA ARG A 8 -0.35 12.69 -4.79
C ARG A 8 -0.45 13.78 -5.85
N LEU A 9 -1.58 13.85 -6.57
CA LEU A 9 -1.88 14.90 -7.54
C LEU A 9 -1.88 16.27 -6.87
N ARG A 10 -2.54 16.41 -5.72
CA ARG A 10 -2.69 17.70 -5.06
C ARG A 10 -1.41 18.13 -4.34
N SER A 11 -0.65 17.21 -3.75
CA SER A 11 0.68 17.49 -3.21
C SER A 11 1.65 17.96 -4.30
N LYS A 12 1.61 17.39 -5.51
CA LYS A 12 2.42 17.88 -6.64
C LYS A 12 2.04 19.31 -7.04
N ARG A 13 0.75 19.65 -7.03
CA ARG A 13 0.24 20.97 -7.44
C ARG A 13 0.36 22.06 -6.38
N SER A 14 0.42 21.70 -5.11
CA SER A 14 0.58 22.63 -3.97
C SER A 14 2.00 22.63 -3.41
N ARG A 15 2.96 22.09 -4.16
CA ARG A 15 4.36 22.06 -3.77
C ARG A 15 4.85 23.50 -3.55
N ASN A 16 5.54 23.74 -2.44
CA ASN A 16 5.99 25.08 -1.99
C ASN A 16 4.87 26.08 -1.67
N CYS A 17 3.59 25.65 -1.60
CA CYS A 17 2.49 26.51 -1.21
C CYS A 17 2.09 26.26 0.25
N GLY A 18 2.06 27.34 1.04
CA GLY A 18 1.54 27.34 2.40
C GLY A 18 2.55 26.91 3.47
N SER A 19 2.11 26.98 4.73
CA SER A 19 2.89 26.52 5.88
C SER A 19 2.75 25.01 6.07
N ARG A 20 3.67 24.42 6.84
CA ARG A 20 3.61 23.00 7.22
C ARG A 20 2.26 22.60 7.83
N ALA A 21 1.67 23.48 8.65
CA ALA A 21 0.36 23.24 9.27
C ALA A 21 -0.75 23.14 8.21
N THR A 22 -0.76 24.04 7.23
CA THR A 22 -1.73 24.03 6.13
C THR A 22 -1.57 22.77 5.26
N THR A 23 -0.34 22.36 4.99
CA THR A 23 -0.08 21.11 4.22
C THR A 23 -0.63 19.90 4.96
N LEU A 24 -0.41 19.78 6.27
CA LEU A 24 -0.93 18.68 7.07
C LEU A 24 -2.46 18.65 7.08
N ALA A 25 -3.11 19.80 7.30
CA ALA A 25 -4.57 19.91 7.26
C ALA A 25 -5.14 19.52 5.88
N MET A 26 -4.50 19.96 4.79
CA MET A 26 -4.87 19.61 3.43
C MET A 26 -4.76 18.09 3.20
N VAL A 27 -3.62 17.49 3.53
CA VAL A 27 -3.39 16.05 3.36
C VAL A 27 -4.42 15.24 4.16
N PHE A 28 -4.71 15.65 5.40
CA PHE A 28 -5.73 15.02 6.23
C PHE A 28 -7.11 15.03 5.56
N LYS A 29 -7.56 16.17 5.03
CA LYS A 29 -8.85 16.26 4.33
C LYS A 29 -8.89 15.46 3.03
N LEU A 30 -7.77 15.38 2.31
CA LEU A 30 -7.66 14.56 1.11
C LEU A 30 -7.69 13.06 1.45
N LEU A 31 -7.08 12.65 2.55
CA LEU A 31 -7.13 11.27 3.05
C LEU A 31 -8.56 10.89 3.47
N GLN A 32 -9.26 11.73 4.23
CA GLN A 32 -10.69 11.52 4.56
C GLN A 32 -11.57 11.36 3.31
N SER A 33 -11.27 12.11 2.25
CA SER A 33 -12.02 12.01 0.98
C SER A 33 -11.68 10.72 0.22
N ALA A 34 -10.42 10.29 0.28
CA ALA A 34 -9.93 9.08 -0.37
C ALA A 34 -10.43 7.80 0.34
N GLU A 35 -10.56 7.84 1.67
CA GLU A 35 -11.00 6.73 2.52
C GLU A 35 -12.30 6.09 2.01
N LYS A 36 -13.28 6.92 1.62
CA LYS A 36 -14.58 6.48 1.08
C LYS A 36 -14.47 5.60 -0.18
N ARG A 37 -13.32 5.64 -0.87
CA ARG A 37 -13.07 4.94 -2.14
C ARG A 37 -11.94 3.92 -2.03
N TRP A 38 -11.42 3.66 -0.83
CA TRP A 38 -10.35 2.68 -0.66
C TRP A 38 -10.85 1.27 -0.99
N LYS A 39 -10.12 0.60 -1.88
CA LYS A 39 -10.38 -0.80 -2.18
C LYS A 39 -9.87 -1.64 -1.02
N ARG A 40 -10.72 -2.56 -0.53
CA ARG A 40 -10.29 -3.59 0.41
C ARG A 40 -9.19 -4.43 -0.24
N ILE A 41 -8.22 -4.83 0.58
CA ILE A 41 -7.16 -5.75 0.14
C ILE A 41 -7.81 -7.08 -0.22
N LYS A 42 -7.60 -7.53 -1.46
CA LYS A 42 -8.05 -8.85 -1.91
C LYS A 42 -7.16 -9.92 -1.29
N GLY A 43 -7.75 -11.04 -0.86
CA GLY A 43 -7.00 -12.16 -0.29
C GLY A 43 -6.45 -11.88 1.12
N PHE A 44 -7.21 -11.16 1.96
CA PHE A 44 -6.84 -10.88 3.35
C PHE A 44 -6.47 -12.13 4.15
N SER A 45 -7.03 -13.30 3.82
CA SER A 45 -6.67 -14.58 4.43
C SER A 45 -5.19 -14.95 4.26
N LYS A 46 -4.52 -14.46 3.20
CA LYS A 46 -3.09 -14.69 2.96
C LYS A 46 -2.19 -13.84 3.86
N LEU A 47 -2.74 -12.85 4.59
CA LEU A 47 -1.96 -12.06 5.56
C LEU A 47 -1.44 -12.93 6.70
N GLU A 48 -2.16 -14.00 7.06
CA GLU A 48 -1.73 -14.97 8.06
C GLU A 48 -0.38 -15.61 7.67
N LEU A 49 -0.17 -15.91 6.39
CA LEU A 49 1.09 -16.46 5.90
C LEU A 49 2.25 -15.47 6.06
N VAL A 50 1.99 -14.18 5.86
CA VAL A 50 2.98 -13.11 6.08
C VAL A 50 3.32 -12.98 7.57
N VAL A 51 2.31 -13.05 8.44
CA VAL A 51 2.49 -13.05 9.91
C VAL A 51 3.29 -14.26 10.36
N ASN A 52 3.07 -15.43 9.75
CA ASN A 52 3.82 -16.66 10.01
C ASN A 52 5.21 -16.70 9.34
N ASN A 53 5.74 -15.55 8.91
CA ASN A 53 7.09 -15.40 8.32
C ASN A 53 7.35 -16.28 7.08
N VAL A 54 6.31 -16.65 6.33
CA VAL A 54 6.46 -17.34 5.04
C VAL A 54 7.15 -16.40 4.05
N ARG A 55 8.16 -16.89 3.33
CA ARG A 55 8.90 -16.09 2.35
C ARG A 55 8.05 -15.89 1.10
N PHE A 56 7.92 -14.62 0.69
CA PHE A 56 7.31 -14.23 -0.57
C PHE A 56 8.35 -13.54 -1.46
N GLN A 57 8.40 -13.93 -2.73
CA GLN A 57 9.19 -13.24 -3.75
C GLN A 57 8.22 -12.78 -4.84
N ASP A 58 8.20 -11.47 -5.12
CA ASP A 58 7.32 -10.83 -6.10
C ASP A 58 5.81 -11.17 -5.98
N GLY A 59 5.37 -11.59 -4.79
CA GLY A 59 3.98 -11.95 -4.49
C GLY A 59 3.66 -13.44 -4.58
N GLU A 60 4.63 -14.28 -4.94
CA GLU A 60 4.51 -15.74 -4.88
C GLU A 60 5.18 -16.31 -3.63
N GLN A 61 4.54 -17.31 -3.02
CA GLN A 61 5.09 -18.02 -1.87
C GLN A 61 6.24 -18.90 -2.35
N VAL A 62 7.43 -18.67 -1.78
CA VAL A 62 8.59 -19.51 -2.04
C VAL A 62 8.46 -20.75 -1.16
N ASN A 63 8.00 -21.85 -1.76
CA ASN A 63 8.09 -23.16 -1.11
C ASN A 63 9.52 -23.65 -1.28
N ASP A 64 10.25 -23.82 -0.18
CA ASP A 64 11.61 -24.41 -0.11
C ASP A 64 11.65 -25.91 -0.52
N GLN A 65 10.62 -26.40 -1.21
CA GLN A 65 10.34 -27.81 -1.45
C GLN A 65 10.51 -28.21 -2.93
N SER A 66 11.29 -27.46 -3.70
CA SER A 66 11.64 -27.78 -5.09
C SER A 66 13.11 -28.11 -5.33
N ASP A 67 13.90 -28.37 -4.27
CA ASP A 67 15.32 -28.79 -4.40
C ASP A 67 15.62 -30.17 -3.76
N ARG A 68 14.62 -31.08 -3.77
CA ARG A 68 14.85 -32.52 -3.52
C ARG A 68 14.26 -33.36 -4.66
N THR A 69 14.70 -33.11 -5.89
CA THR A 69 14.57 -34.12 -6.95
C THR A 69 15.93 -34.77 -7.15
N ALA A 70 15.94 -36.06 -6.81
CA ALA A 70 16.96 -37.08 -6.97
C ALA A 70 18.11 -36.82 -7.97
N ALA A 71 19.33 -37.06 -7.48
CA ALA A 71 20.41 -37.71 -8.23
C ALA A 71 20.87 -38.93 -7.42
#